data_AF-A0A7K3EMN2-F1
#
_entry.id   AF-A0A7K3EMN2-F1
#
_cell.length_a   1.000
_cell.length_b   1.000
_cell.length_c   1.000
_cell.angle_alpha   90.00
_cell.angle_beta   90.00
_cell.angle_gamma   90.00
#
_symmetry.space_group_name_H-M   'P 1'
#
loop_
_entity.id
_entity.type
_entity.pdbx_description
1 polymer ?
#
loop_
_entity_poly.entity_id
_entity_poly.type
_entity_poly.pdbx_seq_one_letter_code
_entity_poly.pdbx_strand_id
1 'polypeptide(L)'
;MGQNARVTTDSKGDYQELVDEISELLGAPATLENRDFELIAFGAYDSEGDLDPSDLDPVRTRSILTRRSTAAVRAWFEGFGITRATGPVRIPPTPEAGVYRGRTCLPVRHRGVVLGYVWLLDTEPGPTERQLTAAMAVTARIGALLADEAQHGADLSRELRAVLTAERDWQRDMAVAELRTALGPRADTPHAVVCVAPWPSAGPEDAPSVRTVPGATALCTVAGGGAGASLALLVRLRSV
;
A
#
# COMPACT_ATOMS: atom_id res chain seq x y z
N MET A 1 -3.55 -34.08 3.03
CA MET A 1 -4.42 -32.97 3.47
C MET A 1 -3.53 -31.93 4.13
N GLY A 2 -3.15 -30.89 3.39
CA GLY A 2 -2.22 -29.87 3.88
C GLY A 2 -2.42 -28.59 3.10
N GLN A 3 -3.37 -27.76 3.55
CA GLN A 3 -3.54 -26.39 3.10
C GLN A 3 -2.81 -25.50 4.11
N ASN A 4 -1.56 -25.17 3.80
CA ASN A 4 -0.80 -24.14 4.50
C ASN A 4 -0.43 -23.04 3.50
N ALA A 5 -0.53 -21.78 3.94
CA ALA A 5 -0.15 -20.53 3.28
C ALA A 5 -1.17 -19.88 2.33
N ARG A 6 -2.16 -19.15 2.89
CA ARG A 6 -2.99 -18.22 2.09
C ARG A 6 -3.11 -16.78 2.59
N VAL A 7 -2.83 -16.49 3.86
CA VAL A 7 -3.30 -15.21 4.44
C VAL A 7 -2.47 -13.96 4.05
N THR A 8 -1.24 -14.08 3.51
CA THR A 8 -0.53 -12.91 2.92
C THR A 8 -0.47 -12.94 1.39
N THR A 9 -0.72 -14.10 0.80
CA THR A 9 -0.72 -14.31 -0.65
C THR A 9 -2.10 -14.01 -1.26
N ASP A 10 -3.18 -14.15 -0.49
CA ASP A 10 -4.55 -13.78 -0.89
C ASP A 10 -4.64 -12.30 -1.24
N SER A 11 -4.25 -11.38 -0.34
CA SER A 11 -4.47 -9.95 -0.58
C SER A 11 -3.78 -9.42 -1.83
N LYS A 12 -2.58 -9.94 -2.17
CA LYS A 12 -1.90 -9.56 -3.41
C LYS A 12 -2.64 -10.10 -4.65
N GLY A 13 -3.21 -11.31 -4.56
CA GLY A 13 -4.10 -11.85 -5.59
C GLY A 13 -5.37 -11.02 -5.72
N ASP A 14 -6.00 -10.68 -4.60
CA ASP A 14 -7.23 -9.88 -4.55
C ASP A 14 -7.02 -8.49 -5.17
N TYR A 15 -5.90 -7.81 -4.87
CA TYR A 15 -5.58 -6.53 -5.52
C TYR A 15 -5.30 -6.69 -7.01
N GLN A 16 -4.64 -7.77 -7.43
CA GLN A 16 -4.34 -8.02 -8.83
C GLN A 16 -5.64 -8.22 -9.62
N GLU A 17 -6.54 -9.09 -9.15
CA GLU A 17 -7.84 -9.34 -9.76
C GLU A 17 -8.68 -8.06 -9.89
N LEU A 18 -8.70 -7.21 -8.86
CA LEU A 18 -9.45 -5.95 -8.88
C LEU A 18 -8.84 -4.91 -9.84
N VAL A 19 -7.51 -4.86 -9.98
CA VAL A 19 -6.86 -3.93 -10.91
C VAL A 19 -6.95 -4.41 -12.35
N ASP A 20 -6.92 -5.72 -12.57
CA ASP A 20 -7.20 -6.33 -13.87
C ASP A 20 -8.64 -6.01 -14.31
N GLU A 21 -9.63 -6.18 -13.41
CA GLU A 21 -11.03 -5.79 -13.65
C GLU A 21 -11.15 -4.30 -14.04
N ILE A 22 -10.44 -3.41 -13.34
CA ILE A 22 -10.42 -1.98 -13.69
C ILE A 22 -9.79 -1.76 -15.08
N SER A 23 -8.70 -2.45 -15.40
CA SER A 23 -7.99 -2.29 -16.67
C SER A 23 -8.86 -2.74 -17.84
N GLU A 24 -9.59 -3.86 -17.68
CA GLU A 24 -10.58 -4.35 -18.63
C GLU A 24 -11.75 -3.38 -18.81
N LEU A 25 -12.33 -2.87 -17.71
CA LEU A 25 -13.43 -1.91 -17.76
C LEU A 25 -13.05 -0.63 -18.52
N LEU A 26 -11.82 -0.16 -18.32
CA LEU A 26 -11.33 1.10 -18.87
C LEU A 26 -10.70 0.94 -20.25
N GLY A 27 -10.41 -0.28 -20.68
CA GLY A 27 -9.74 -0.55 -21.95
C GLY A 27 -8.30 -0.04 -21.99
N ALA A 28 -7.65 0.07 -20.84
CA ALA A 28 -6.32 0.67 -20.69
C ALA A 28 -5.61 0.14 -19.44
N PRO A 29 -4.27 0.05 -19.44
CA PRO A 29 -3.53 -0.38 -18.26
C PRO A 29 -3.74 0.56 -17.06
N ALA A 30 -3.83 -0.02 -15.86
CA ALA A 30 -4.01 0.73 -14.62
C ALA A 30 -2.97 0.34 -13.55
N THR A 31 -2.52 1.30 -12.74
CA THR A 31 -1.73 1.02 -11.52
C THR A 31 -2.54 1.31 -10.27
N LEU A 32 -2.44 0.44 -9.26
CA LEU A 32 -2.89 0.75 -7.90
C LEU A 32 -1.69 1.16 -7.05
N GLU A 33 -1.77 2.33 -6.44
CA GLU A 33 -0.74 2.89 -5.57
C GLU A 33 -1.33 3.24 -4.19
N ASN A 34 -0.51 3.16 -3.15
CA ASN A 34 -0.90 3.65 -1.82
C ASN A 34 -0.80 5.19 -1.73
N ARG A 35 -1.11 5.75 -0.56
CA ARG A 35 -1.03 7.21 -0.30
C ARG A 35 0.37 7.79 -0.46
N ASP A 36 1.40 6.97 -0.32
CA ASP A 36 2.82 7.34 -0.50
C ASP A 36 3.29 7.18 -1.95
N PHE A 37 2.38 6.85 -2.87
CA PHE A 37 2.63 6.63 -4.30
C PHE A 37 3.57 5.44 -4.52
N GLU A 38 3.40 4.41 -3.71
CA GLU A 38 4.08 3.13 -3.86
C GLU A 38 3.15 2.14 -4.55
N LEU A 39 3.70 1.46 -5.56
CA LEU A 39 2.97 0.49 -6.37
C LEU A 39 2.55 -0.73 -5.54
N ILE A 40 1.24 -1.02 -5.52
CA ILE A 40 0.64 -2.21 -4.91
C ILE A 40 0.42 -3.29 -5.97
N ALA A 41 -0.23 -2.94 -7.08
CA ALA A 41 -0.59 -3.84 -8.16
C ALA A 41 -0.63 -3.11 -9.52
N PHE A 42 -0.53 -3.85 -10.61
CA PHE A 42 -0.54 -3.33 -11.97
C PHE A 42 -1.39 -4.24 -12.85
N GLY A 43 -2.40 -3.68 -13.48
CA GLY A 43 -3.24 -4.38 -14.44
C GLY A 43 -2.74 -4.10 -15.85
N ALA A 44 -2.44 -5.17 -16.57
CA ALA A 44 -2.12 -5.10 -17.98
C ALA A 44 -3.42 -5.02 -18.80
N TYR A 45 -3.33 -4.46 -19.99
CA TYR A 45 -4.41 -4.53 -20.97
C TYR A 45 -3.79 -4.97 -22.29
N ASP A 46 -4.02 -6.23 -22.67
CA ASP A 46 -3.65 -6.76 -23.97
C ASP A 46 -4.73 -6.33 -24.97
N SER A 47 -4.50 -5.21 -25.67
CA SER A 47 -5.23 -4.97 -26.91
C SER A 47 -4.74 -5.99 -27.94
N GLU A 48 -5.62 -6.85 -28.45
CA GLU A 48 -5.33 -7.65 -29.65
C GLU A 48 -5.00 -6.70 -30.81
N GLY A 49 -3.70 -6.47 -31.03
CA GLY A 49 -3.17 -5.57 -32.04
C GLY A 49 -1.76 -5.14 -31.67
N ASP A 50 -0.77 -5.65 -32.40
CA ASP A 50 0.67 -5.37 -32.36
C ASP A 50 1.08 -4.21 -31.43
N LEU A 51 1.55 -4.55 -30.22
CA LEU A 51 2.20 -3.60 -29.33
C LEU A 51 3.48 -3.08 -30.00
N ASP A 52 3.44 -1.85 -30.51
CA ASP A 52 4.63 -1.14 -30.96
C ASP A 52 5.58 -0.97 -29.74
N PRO A 53 6.87 -1.36 -29.82
CA PRO A 53 7.82 -1.15 -28.74
C PRO A 53 7.94 0.32 -28.26
N SER A 54 7.49 1.29 -29.06
CA SER A 54 7.38 2.70 -28.69
C SER A 54 6.21 3.04 -27.75
N ASP A 55 5.24 2.13 -27.56
CA ASP A 55 4.19 2.24 -26.54
C ASP A 55 4.70 1.92 -25.13
N LEU A 56 5.86 1.26 -25.03
CA LEU A 56 6.58 1.09 -23.77
C LEU A 56 7.43 2.32 -23.48
N ASP A 57 6.79 3.38 -22.96
CA ASP A 57 7.47 4.60 -22.49
C ASP A 57 8.65 4.24 -21.55
N PRO A 58 9.87 4.77 -21.73
CA PRO A 58 11.01 4.60 -20.81
C PRO A 58 10.72 5.01 -19.35
N VAL A 59 9.69 5.84 -19.11
CA VAL A 59 9.14 6.09 -17.77
C VAL A 59 8.43 4.86 -17.20
N ARG A 60 7.83 3.97 -18.01
CA ARG A 60 7.28 2.66 -17.58
C ARG A 60 8.37 1.78 -16.98
N THR A 61 9.54 1.71 -17.62
CA THR A 61 10.68 0.98 -17.04
C THR A 61 11.16 1.66 -15.76
N ARG A 62 11.28 2.98 -15.71
CA ARG A 62 11.86 3.70 -14.57
C ARG A 62 10.92 3.92 -13.36
N SER A 63 9.61 4.02 -13.57
CA SER A 63 8.58 4.13 -12.53
C SER A 63 8.32 2.78 -11.85
N ILE A 64 8.40 1.68 -12.61
CA ILE A 64 8.45 0.31 -12.04
C ILE A 64 9.75 0.08 -11.26
N LEU A 65 10.88 0.67 -11.70
CA LEU A 65 12.19 0.53 -11.05
C LEU A 65 12.36 1.38 -9.77
N THR A 66 11.65 2.49 -9.60
CA THR A 66 11.84 3.40 -8.44
C THR A 66 10.82 3.22 -7.32
N ARG A 67 9.65 2.62 -7.59
CA ARG A 67 8.62 2.19 -6.61
C ARG A 67 8.13 3.23 -5.59
N ARG A 68 8.51 4.51 -5.70
CA ARG A 68 8.07 5.61 -4.82
C ARG A 68 8.29 6.97 -5.48
N SER A 69 7.31 7.86 -5.40
CA SER A 69 7.47 9.26 -5.82
C SER A 69 8.11 10.13 -4.72
N THR A 70 8.82 11.20 -5.10
CA THR A 70 9.36 12.15 -4.11
C THR A 70 8.23 12.91 -3.41
N ALA A 71 8.50 13.46 -2.21
CA ALA A 71 7.51 14.28 -1.48
C ALA A 71 7.00 15.47 -2.31
N ALA A 72 7.87 16.09 -3.11
CA ALA A 72 7.51 17.20 -4.00
C ALA A 72 6.55 16.76 -5.12
N VAL A 73 6.81 15.61 -5.76
CA VAL A 73 5.92 15.05 -6.80
C VAL A 73 4.56 14.69 -6.22
N ARG A 74 4.53 14.06 -5.04
CA ARG A 74 3.30 13.76 -4.33
C ARG A 74 2.50 15.02 -4.01
N ALA A 75 3.12 16.02 -3.38
CA ALA A 75 2.45 17.28 -3.06
C ALA A 75 1.87 17.97 -4.31
N TRP A 76 2.56 17.87 -5.44
CA TRP A 76 2.07 18.38 -6.72
C TRP A 76 0.80 17.65 -7.18
N PHE A 77 0.79 16.31 -7.20
CA PHE A 77 -0.40 15.52 -7.54
C PHE A 77 -1.56 15.76 -6.56
N GLU A 78 -1.26 15.86 -5.27
CA GLU A 78 -2.24 16.20 -4.24
C GLU A 78 -2.85 17.59 -4.45
N GLY A 79 -2.10 18.52 -5.07
CA GLY A 79 -2.56 19.85 -5.46
C GLY A 79 -3.75 19.85 -6.44
N PHE A 80 -3.93 18.79 -7.23
CA PHE A 80 -5.11 18.60 -8.08
C PHE A 80 -6.36 18.17 -7.30
N GLY A 81 -6.26 18.01 -5.97
CA GLY A 81 -7.39 17.70 -5.11
C GLY A 81 -7.75 16.22 -5.01
N ILE A 82 -6.89 15.32 -5.52
CA ILE A 82 -7.11 13.86 -5.49
C ILE A 82 -7.33 13.30 -4.06
N THR A 83 -6.81 13.98 -3.04
CA THR A 83 -6.99 13.61 -1.63
C THR A 83 -8.43 13.79 -1.15
N ARG A 84 -9.16 14.75 -1.73
CA ARG A 84 -10.54 15.12 -1.35
C ARG A 84 -11.59 14.68 -2.39
N ALA A 85 -11.18 14.41 -3.62
CA ALA A 85 -12.08 13.98 -4.68
C ALA A 85 -12.82 12.69 -4.32
N THR A 86 -14.10 12.63 -4.72
CA THR A 86 -14.98 11.46 -4.56
C THR A 86 -15.23 10.73 -5.89
N GLY A 87 -14.67 11.23 -6.98
CA GLY A 87 -14.76 10.67 -8.32
C GLY A 87 -13.47 10.87 -9.11
N PRO A 88 -13.45 10.50 -10.40
CA PRO A 88 -12.28 10.61 -11.25
C PRO A 88 -11.74 12.04 -11.32
N VAL A 89 -10.42 12.18 -11.33
CA VAL A 89 -9.72 13.46 -11.51
C VAL A 89 -8.80 13.35 -12.71
N ARG A 90 -9.04 14.19 -13.72
CA ARG A 90 -8.15 14.33 -14.88
C ARG A 90 -7.00 15.28 -14.53
N ILE A 91 -5.78 14.83 -14.76
CA ILE A 91 -4.56 15.61 -14.57
C ILE A 91 -3.90 15.77 -15.96
N PRO A 92 -3.81 17.01 -16.47
CA PRO A 92 -3.25 17.26 -17.78
C PRO A 92 -1.74 16.97 -17.79
N PRO A 93 -1.14 16.72 -18.97
CA PRO A 93 0.31 16.74 -19.11
C PRO A 93 0.84 18.12 -18.66
N THR A 94 1.96 18.10 -17.94
CA THR A 94 2.68 19.30 -17.49
C THR A 94 4.16 19.03 -17.69
N PRO A 95 4.68 19.22 -18.92
CA PRO A 95 6.07 18.90 -19.26
C PRO A 95 7.08 19.63 -18.38
N GLU A 96 6.76 20.84 -17.92
CA GLU A 96 7.59 21.65 -17.02
C GLU A 96 7.78 20.98 -15.64
N ALA A 97 6.84 20.12 -15.24
CA ALA A 97 6.88 19.31 -14.03
C ALA A 97 7.37 17.87 -14.29
N GLY A 98 7.82 17.57 -15.52
CA GLY A 98 8.24 16.22 -15.93
C GLY A 98 7.10 15.23 -16.17
N VAL A 99 5.86 15.73 -16.29
CA VAL A 99 4.66 14.92 -16.57
C VAL A 99 4.31 15.03 -18.05
N TYR A 100 4.83 14.11 -18.86
CA TYR A 100 4.71 14.19 -20.32
C TYR A 100 3.38 13.66 -20.88
N ARG A 101 2.71 12.77 -20.14
CA ARG A 101 1.37 12.24 -20.49
C ARG A 101 0.37 12.64 -19.42
N GLY A 102 -0.82 13.04 -19.87
CA GLY A 102 -1.98 13.22 -19.01
C GLY A 102 -2.34 11.91 -18.31
N ARG A 103 -3.06 12.00 -17.21
CA ARG A 103 -3.53 10.82 -16.48
C ARG A 103 -4.85 11.05 -15.80
N THR A 104 -5.59 9.98 -15.61
CA THR A 104 -6.79 9.94 -14.78
C THR A 104 -6.45 9.28 -13.45
N CYS A 105 -6.77 9.97 -12.35
CA CYS A 105 -6.72 9.45 -11.00
C CYS A 105 -8.12 9.01 -10.57
N LEU A 106 -8.25 7.78 -10.10
CA LEU A 106 -9.44 7.28 -9.40
C LEU A 106 -9.10 7.16 -7.91
N PRO A 107 -9.64 8.02 -7.04
CA PRO A 107 -9.31 7.98 -5.61
C PRO A 107 -9.91 6.73 -4.97
N VAL A 108 -9.04 5.89 -4.37
CA VAL A 108 -9.46 4.70 -3.62
C VAL A 108 -9.79 5.14 -2.20
N ARG A 109 -11.05 5.00 -1.79
CA ARG A 109 -11.55 5.51 -0.51
C ARG A 109 -12.28 4.45 0.29
N HIS A 110 -12.25 4.59 1.61
CA HIS A 110 -13.11 3.88 2.54
C HIS A 110 -13.60 4.84 3.63
N ARG A 111 -14.92 4.87 3.86
CA ARG A 111 -15.59 5.74 4.85
C ARG A 111 -15.10 7.20 4.82
N GLY A 112 -14.94 7.76 3.61
CA GLY A 112 -14.53 9.15 3.43
C GLY A 112 -13.04 9.43 3.57
N VAL A 113 -12.20 8.41 3.83
CA VAL A 113 -10.73 8.55 3.88
C VAL A 113 -10.13 7.97 2.60
N VAL A 114 -9.23 8.73 1.95
CA VAL A 114 -8.44 8.22 0.82
C VAL A 114 -7.34 7.28 1.34
N LEU A 115 -7.23 6.10 0.74
CA LEU A 115 -6.29 5.04 1.11
C LEU A 115 -5.28 4.73 0.00
N GLY A 116 -5.55 5.20 -1.21
CA GLY A 116 -4.68 5.01 -2.36
C GLY A 116 -5.28 5.64 -3.61
N TYR A 117 -4.68 5.32 -4.75
CA TYR A 117 -5.06 5.86 -6.04
C TYR A 117 -4.95 4.77 -7.09
N VAL A 118 -5.93 4.70 -7.98
CA VAL A 118 -5.77 3.99 -9.25
C VAL A 118 -5.44 5.01 -10.33
N TRP A 119 -4.39 4.77 -11.09
CA TRP A 119 -3.92 5.67 -12.14
C TRP A 119 -4.04 5.04 -13.52
N LEU A 120 -4.45 5.86 -14.48
CA LEU A 120 -4.46 5.54 -15.90
C LEU A 120 -3.72 6.62 -16.66
N LEU A 121 -2.87 6.24 -17.60
CA LEU A 121 -2.36 7.20 -18.58
C LEU A 121 -3.48 7.54 -19.56
N ASP A 122 -3.55 8.80 -19.96
CA ASP A 122 -4.54 9.24 -20.94
C ASP A 122 -4.32 8.51 -22.28
N THR A 123 -5.41 7.96 -22.82
CA THR A 123 -5.50 7.33 -24.14
C THR A 123 -6.46 8.13 -25.02
N GLU A 124 -6.35 7.97 -26.34
CA GLU A 124 -7.29 8.54 -27.31
C GLU A 124 -7.92 7.43 -28.17
N PRO A 125 -9.26 7.24 -28.11
CA PRO A 125 -10.18 7.87 -27.16
C PRO A 125 -9.93 7.40 -25.71
N GLY A 126 -10.27 8.27 -24.75
CA GLY A 126 -10.19 7.95 -23.33
C GLY A 126 -11.42 7.15 -22.84
N PRO A 127 -11.39 6.63 -21.59
CA PRO A 127 -12.53 5.94 -21.01
C PRO A 127 -13.77 6.84 -20.94
N THR A 128 -14.93 6.24 -21.22
CA THR A 128 -16.23 6.93 -21.10
C THR A 128 -16.63 7.13 -19.63
N GLU A 129 -17.51 8.10 -19.35
CA GLU A 129 -18.08 8.33 -18.01
C GLU A 129 -18.70 7.08 -17.38
N ARG A 130 -19.32 6.23 -18.22
CA ARG A 130 -19.90 4.94 -17.78
C ARG A 130 -18.82 3.97 -17.32
N GLN A 131 -17.71 3.88 -18.06
CA GLN A 131 -16.58 3.03 -17.68
C GLN A 131 -15.89 3.56 -16.42
N LEU A 132 -15.71 4.88 -16.31
CA LEU A 132 -15.18 5.51 -15.10
C LEU A 132 -16.08 5.25 -13.89
N THR A 133 -17.40 5.35 -14.04
CA THR A 133 -18.36 5.04 -12.97
C THR A 133 -18.26 3.59 -12.53
N ALA A 134 -18.14 2.64 -13.48
CA ALA A 134 -17.96 1.23 -13.17
C ALA A 134 -16.63 0.98 -12.44
N ALA A 135 -15.52 1.57 -12.92
CA ALA A 135 -14.22 1.47 -12.27
C ALA A 135 -14.23 2.05 -10.85
N MET A 136 -14.94 3.15 -10.61
CA MET A 136 -15.10 3.72 -9.27
C MET A 136 -15.77 2.72 -8.29
N ALA A 137 -16.71 1.88 -8.75
CA ALA A 137 -17.28 0.83 -7.91
C ALA A 137 -16.23 -0.22 -7.50
N VAL A 138 -15.31 -0.57 -8.41
CA VAL A 138 -14.19 -1.46 -8.09
C VAL A 138 -13.21 -0.80 -7.10
N THR A 139 -12.92 0.50 -7.26
CA THR A 139 -12.08 1.23 -6.30
C THR A 139 -12.64 1.23 -4.88
N ALA A 140 -13.98 1.17 -4.70
CA ALA A 140 -14.58 1.04 -3.38
C ALA A 140 -14.28 -0.31 -2.71
N ARG A 141 -14.24 -1.40 -3.50
CA ARG A 141 -13.83 -2.74 -3.04
C ARG A 141 -12.36 -2.76 -2.64
N ILE A 142 -11.49 -2.17 -3.46
CA ILE A 142 -10.07 -1.99 -3.12
C ILE A 142 -9.93 -1.19 -1.81
N GLY A 143 -10.72 -0.13 -1.65
CA GLY A 143 -10.73 0.69 -0.44
C GLY A 143 -11.08 -0.10 0.82
N ALA A 144 -12.07 -1.00 0.74
CA ALA A 144 -12.42 -1.88 1.86
C ALA A 144 -11.27 -2.83 2.24
N LEU A 145 -10.59 -3.43 1.27
CA LEU A 145 -9.43 -4.30 1.51
C LEU A 145 -8.26 -3.54 2.14
N LEU A 146 -7.92 -2.35 1.60
CA LEU A 146 -6.87 -1.52 2.16
C LEU A 146 -7.18 -1.09 3.59
N ALA A 147 -8.44 -0.81 3.90
CA ALA A 147 -8.87 -0.43 5.24
C ALA A 147 -8.76 -1.58 6.23
N ASP A 148 -9.22 -2.78 5.84
CA ASP A 148 -9.12 -3.99 6.66
C ASP A 148 -7.66 -4.34 6.98
N GLU A 149 -6.79 -4.28 5.96
CA GLU A 149 -5.37 -4.57 6.13
C GLU A 149 -4.67 -3.51 6.99
N ALA A 150 -5.02 -2.23 6.85
CA ALA A 150 -4.50 -1.17 7.70
C ALA A 150 -4.94 -1.35 9.16
N GLN A 151 -6.19 -1.75 9.39
CA GLN A 151 -6.72 -2.01 10.73
C GLN A 151 -6.01 -3.21 11.37
N HIS A 152 -5.88 -4.33 10.65
CA HIS A 152 -5.19 -5.51 11.14
C HIS A 152 -3.71 -5.22 11.47
N GLY A 153 -3.03 -4.44 10.62
CA GLY A 153 -1.66 -4.00 10.88
C GLY A 153 -1.54 -3.09 12.11
N ALA A 154 -2.51 -2.19 12.32
CA ALA A 154 -2.56 -1.32 13.50
C ALA A 154 -2.80 -2.13 14.79
N ASP A 155 -3.68 -3.12 14.74
CA ASP A 155 -3.94 -4.03 15.85
C ASP A 155 -2.67 -4.81 16.23
N LEU A 156 -2.00 -5.43 15.26
CA LEU A 156 -0.72 -6.12 15.48
C LEU A 156 0.37 -5.20 16.05
N SER A 157 0.44 -3.97 15.55
CA SER A 157 1.42 -2.98 16.01
C SER A 157 1.16 -2.53 17.45
N ARG A 158 -0.11 -2.44 17.85
CA ARG A 158 -0.51 -2.19 19.24
C ARG A 158 -0.11 -3.35 20.15
N GLU A 159 -0.39 -4.59 19.76
CA GLU A 159 -0.02 -5.76 20.57
C GLU A 159 1.51 -5.91 20.70
N LEU A 160 2.26 -5.63 19.62
CA LEU A 160 3.73 -5.59 19.68
C LEU A 160 4.21 -4.54 20.69
N ARG A 161 3.64 -3.33 20.65
CA ARG A 161 4.01 -2.28 21.61
C ARG A 161 3.69 -2.70 23.04
N ALA A 162 2.56 -3.34 23.29
CA ALA A 162 2.20 -3.85 24.62
C ALA A 162 3.26 -4.84 25.14
N VAL A 163 3.69 -5.79 24.31
CA VAL A 163 4.78 -6.73 24.67
C VAL A 163 6.08 -6.02 25.02
N LEU A 164 6.47 -5.02 24.23
CA LEU A 164 7.74 -4.32 24.40
C LEU A 164 7.75 -3.35 25.59
N THR A 165 6.58 -2.90 26.04
CA THR A 165 6.44 -1.92 27.13
C THR A 165 5.97 -2.54 28.46
N ALA A 166 5.47 -3.77 28.44
CA ALA A 166 5.08 -4.49 29.64
C ALA A 166 6.27 -4.76 30.59
N GLU A 167 5.99 -4.64 31.89
CA GLU A 167 6.91 -5.03 32.95
C GLU A 167 7.25 -6.53 32.85
N ARG A 168 8.39 -6.95 33.43
CA ARG A 168 8.87 -8.34 33.32
C ARG A 168 8.16 -9.27 34.30
N ASP A 169 6.84 -9.34 34.20
CA ASP A 169 5.97 -10.18 35.03
C ASP A 169 4.82 -10.79 34.20
N TRP A 170 3.75 -11.20 34.86
CA TRP A 170 2.55 -11.77 34.23
C TRP A 170 1.92 -10.87 33.16
N GLN A 171 2.14 -9.55 33.21
CA GLN A 171 1.65 -8.62 32.19
C GLN A 171 2.30 -8.88 30.84
N ARG A 172 3.59 -9.24 30.83
CA ARG A 172 4.29 -9.60 29.60
C ARG A 172 3.77 -10.90 29.01
N ASP A 173 3.52 -11.90 29.85
CA ASP A 173 2.98 -13.18 29.38
C ASP A 173 1.59 -13.00 28.75
N MET A 174 0.75 -12.16 29.34
CA MET A 174 -0.55 -11.81 28.76
C MET A 174 -0.41 -11.02 27.45
N ALA A 175 0.45 -10.02 27.39
CA ALA A 175 0.69 -9.27 26.15
C ALA A 175 1.23 -10.17 25.02
N VAL A 176 2.08 -11.14 25.35
CA VAL A 176 2.58 -12.13 24.38
C VAL A 176 1.43 -13.03 23.91
N ALA A 177 0.54 -13.45 24.79
CA ALA A 177 -0.63 -14.25 24.42
C ALA A 177 -1.57 -13.49 23.46
N GLU A 178 -1.83 -12.20 23.72
CA GLU A 178 -2.65 -11.36 22.84
C GLU A 178 -1.98 -11.16 21.46
N LEU A 179 -0.67 -10.88 21.44
CA LEU A 179 0.08 -10.78 20.19
C LEU A 179 0.04 -12.11 19.40
N ARG A 180 0.15 -13.25 20.07
CA ARG A 180 0.02 -14.57 19.43
C ARG A 180 -1.37 -14.77 18.84
N THR A 181 -2.42 -14.38 19.57
CA THR A 181 -3.81 -14.44 19.07
C THR A 181 -3.99 -13.57 17.83
N ALA A 182 -3.50 -12.33 17.86
CA ALA A 182 -3.57 -11.40 16.71
C ALA A 182 -2.79 -11.90 15.48
N LEU A 183 -1.63 -12.55 15.69
CA LEU A 183 -0.84 -13.17 14.61
C LEU A 183 -1.54 -14.41 14.02
N GLY A 184 -2.44 -15.04 14.76
CA GLY A 184 -3.13 -16.26 14.37
C GLY A 184 -2.13 -17.39 14.02
N PRO A 185 -2.35 -18.14 12.92
CA PRO A 185 -1.45 -19.23 12.50
C PRO A 185 0.00 -18.79 12.25
N ARG A 186 0.26 -17.48 12.06
CA ARG A 186 1.63 -16.98 11.86
C ARG A 186 2.44 -17.08 13.15
N ALA A 187 1.81 -17.08 14.34
CA ALA A 187 2.47 -17.12 15.63
C ALA A 187 3.37 -18.36 15.87
N ASP A 188 3.19 -19.41 15.07
CA ASP A 188 3.96 -20.66 15.18
C ASP A 188 5.22 -20.67 14.30
N THR A 189 5.45 -19.59 13.55
CA THR A 189 6.70 -19.38 12.80
C THR A 189 7.69 -18.55 13.62
N PRO A 190 9.02 -18.77 13.49
CA PRO A 190 9.99 -17.95 14.19
C PRO A 190 9.91 -16.48 13.78
N HIS A 191 9.90 -15.59 14.77
CA HIS A 191 9.94 -14.15 14.58
C HIS A 191 11.18 -13.56 15.25
N ALA A 192 11.72 -12.51 14.65
CA ALA A 192 12.75 -11.67 15.26
C ALA A 192 12.18 -10.28 15.52
N VAL A 193 12.60 -9.65 16.62
CA VAL A 193 12.37 -8.22 16.84
C VAL A 193 13.66 -7.49 16.48
N VAL A 194 13.58 -6.58 15.51
CA VAL A 194 14.68 -5.69 15.11
C VAL A 194 14.40 -4.30 15.68
N CYS A 195 15.37 -3.73 16.40
CA CYS A 195 15.26 -2.39 16.97
C CYS A 195 16.25 -1.44 16.29
N VAL A 196 15.76 -0.31 15.79
CA VAL A 196 16.57 0.76 15.20
C VAL A 196 16.57 1.96 16.16
N ALA A 197 17.75 2.41 16.56
CA ALA A 197 17.94 3.54 17.47
C ALA A 197 19.22 4.33 17.12
N PRO A 198 19.24 5.67 17.30
CA PRO A 198 18.10 6.49 17.69
C PRO A 198 17.10 6.66 16.54
N TRP A 199 15.80 6.63 16.85
CA TRP A 199 14.73 6.95 15.91
C TRP A 199 14.28 8.41 16.09
N PRO A 200 14.02 9.16 15.01
CA PRO A 200 13.85 10.62 15.09
C PRO A 200 12.70 11.10 15.99
N SER A 201 11.65 10.28 16.15
CA SER A 201 10.42 10.66 16.84
C SER A 201 9.68 9.45 17.41
N ALA A 202 8.96 9.63 18.52
CA ALA A 202 8.08 8.58 19.04
C ALA A 202 6.71 8.56 18.34
N GLY A 203 6.40 9.56 17.49
CA GLY A 203 5.15 9.67 16.76
C GLY A 203 4.96 8.55 15.73
N PRO A 204 3.77 7.92 15.63
CA PRO A 204 3.48 6.91 14.63
C PRO A 204 3.54 7.44 13.19
N GLU A 205 3.36 8.74 12.98
CA GLU A 205 3.43 9.42 11.68
C GLU A 205 4.83 9.42 11.05
N ASP A 206 5.87 9.31 11.87
CA ASP A 206 7.27 9.26 11.41
C ASP A 206 7.76 7.83 11.16
N ALA A 207 6.95 6.82 11.49
CA ALA A 207 7.25 5.43 11.22
C ALA A 207 6.94 5.10 9.74
N PRO A 208 7.79 4.30 9.07
CA PRO A 208 7.47 3.82 7.73
C PRO A 208 6.20 2.97 7.76
N SER A 209 5.43 2.94 6.67
CA SER A 209 4.37 1.95 6.53
C SER A 209 4.96 0.54 6.58
N VAL A 210 4.33 -0.38 7.32
CA VAL A 210 4.80 -1.77 7.47
C VAL A 210 5.00 -2.47 6.13
N ARG A 211 4.21 -2.10 5.12
CA ARG A 211 4.31 -2.62 3.74
C ARG A 211 5.64 -2.30 3.06
N THR A 212 6.30 -1.23 3.50
CA THR A 212 7.56 -0.77 2.92
C THR A 212 8.77 -1.52 3.45
N VAL A 213 8.58 -2.31 4.51
CA VAL A 213 9.64 -3.10 5.13
C VAL A 213 9.43 -4.58 4.78
N PRO A 214 10.22 -5.15 3.86
CA PRO A 214 10.09 -6.55 3.49
C PRO A 214 10.18 -7.49 4.70
N GLY A 215 9.16 -8.33 4.88
CA GLY A 215 9.12 -9.33 5.95
C GLY A 215 8.68 -8.79 7.32
N ALA A 216 8.42 -7.49 7.46
CA ALA A 216 7.80 -6.96 8.67
C ALA A 216 6.32 -7.35 8.74
N THR A 217 5.92 -7.84 9.91
CA THR A 217 4.54 -8.20 10.24
C THR A 217 3.87 -7.09 11.06
N ALA A 218 4.64 -6.40 11.89
CA ALA A 218 4.20 -5.29 12.72
C ALA A 218 5.39 -4.36 12.99
N LEU A 219 5.11 -3.09 13.27
CA LEU A 219 6.13 -2.15 13.73
C LEU A 219 5.53 -1.16 14.72
N CYS A 220 6.34 -0.69 15.65
CA CYS A 220 5.93 0.38 16.54
C CYS A 220 7.13 1.20 16.99
N THR A 221 6.89 2.48 17.22
CA THR A 221 7.81 3.32 17.97
C THR A 221 7.62 3.06 19.47
N VAL A 222 8.74 2.96 20.19
CA VAL A 222 8.78 2.86 21.66
C VAL A 222 9.74 3.92 22.20
N ALA A 223 9.45 4.47 23.39
CA ALA A 223 10.37 5.37 24.05
C ALA A 223 11.59 4.57 24.55
N GLY A 224 12.80 4.93 24.11
CA GLY A 224 14.02 4.32 24.61
C GLY A 224 14.44 4.96 25.94
N GLY A 225 14.96 4.15 26.86
CA GLY A 225 15.57 4.66 28.09
C GLY A 225 16.82 5.47 27.75
N GLY A 226 16.81 6.78 28.02
CA GLY A 226 17.96 7.69 27.91
C GLY A 226 18.48 8.03 26.51
N ALA A 227 18.21 7.22 25.48
CA ALA A 227 18.82 7.32 24.14
C ALA A 227 17.90 7.88 23.03
N GLY A 228 16.69 8.37 23.38
CA GLY A 228 15.67 8.80 22.40
C GLY A 228 14.71 7.66 22.02
N ALA A 229 13.84 7.89 21.04
CA ALA A 229 12.89 6.88 20.59
C ALA A 229 13.59 5.73 19.83
N SER A 230 12.95 4.57 19.76
CA SER A 230 13.38 3.43 18.94
C SER A 230 12.24 2.96 18.06
N LEU A 231 12.55 2.53 16.83
CA LEU A 231 11.61 1.81 15.97
C LEU A 231 11.83 0.31 16.17
N ALA A 232 10.81 -0.40 16.63
CA ALA A 232 10.80 -1.85 16.73
C ALA A 232 10.01 -2.46 15.59
N LEU A 233 10.57 -3.48 14.94
CA LEU A 233 9.96 -4.22 13.85
C LEU A 233 9.88 -5.70 14.21
N LEU A 234 8.69 -6.28 14.12
CA LEU A 234 8.50 -7.72 14.22
C LEU A 234 8.62 -8.33 12.83
N VAL A 235 9.68 -9.09 12.60
CA VAL A 235 10.01 -9.68 11.29
C VAL A 235 9.82 -11.18 11.34
N ARG A 236 9.05 -11.73 10.39
CA ARG A 236 8.92 -13.19 10.26
C ARG A 236 10.17 -13.77 9.61
N LEU A 237 10.83 -14.71 10.29
CA LEU A 237 11.95 -15.44 9.73
C LEU A 237 11.43 -16.57 8.82
N ARG A 238 12.03 -16.71 7.64
CA ARG A 238 11.78 -17.88 6.80
C ARG A 238 12.75 -18.97 7.23
N SER A 239 12.24 -20.12 7.65
CA SER A 239 13.05 -21.34 7.72
C SER A 239 13.42 -21.73 6.29
N VAL A 240 14.73 -21.81 6.02
CA VAL A 240 15.28 -22.33 4.75
C VAL A 240 15.06 -23.83 4.70
#